data_AF-A0A2V8ERW3-F1
#
_entry.id   AF-A0A2V8ERW3-F1
#
_cell.length_a   1.000
_cell.length_b   1.000
_cell.length_c   1.000
_cell.angle_alpha   90.00
_cell.angle_beta   90.00
_cell.angle_gamma   90.00
#
_symmetry.space_group_name_H-M   'P 1'
#
loop_
_entity.id
_entity.type
_entity.pdbx_description
1 polymer ?
#
loop_
_entity_poly.entity_id
_entity_poly.type
_entity_poly.pdbx_seq_one_letter_code
_entity_poly.pdbx_strand_id
1 'polypeptide(L)'
;AFWSLATQILGLVGHNGILPAGVGDMWLRGVCIGGVALALLLIAGIAPAALLPLLWAGYLLLSMWCGPFLSFQWDALLLETGLLAIFMAPAAWRDRLRTAADPPRLAVWLMWWLLFRLMVGSGAVKLASGDPTWHGLTALTFHFETQPIPTPVAWYAHHLPPWLNKGSAAGVLAIELFAPFLIIGPRRLRAIAFGLLVGLQTLIALTGNYAFFNLLSAALCLFLLDDDMVGRAGPRAQGTSFSGARGFPPSLMLRWTAEALAEAGQTGVAARLTGSPSLHPVRRLRHAALIAVAVVTVPVSALAFTSGVGIELPFWPLVAPVADLIAPLRSVNRYGLFAVMTTTRPEIIVEGSDDGERWLAYEFTYKAGDVRRRPPWVAPHQPRLDWQMWFAALGRYDDEPWIQNFFARLLDGSPEVLRLIEHDPFRGRPPRYVRGVLYRYRFSDAAARRKDGVWWTRERLGVFSPVMSLRAGYNPPALE
;
A
#
# COMPACT_ATOMS: atom_id res chain seq x y z
N ALA A 1 9.38 -2.99 2.73
CA ALA A 1 9.36 -2.17 1.50
C ALA A 1 10.73 -2.08 0.83
N PHE A 2 11.73 -1.40 1.42
CA PHE A 2 13.07 -1.27 0.84
C PHE A 2 13.72 -2.60 0.42
N TRP A 3 13.72 -3.61 1.31
CA TRP A 3 14.25 -4.94 1.01
C TRP A 3 13.59 -5.57 -0.23
N SER A 4 12.26 -5.48 -0.31
CA SER A 4 11.50 -6.01 -1.44
C SER A 4 11.93 -5.37 -2.75
N LEU A 5 12.12 -4.05 -2.76
CA LEU A 5 12.55 -3.32 -3.96
C LEU A 5 14.02 -3.61 -4.30
N ALA A 6 14.91 -3.74 -3.31
CA ALA A 6 16.34 -3.98 -3.51
C ALA A 6 16.62 -5.21 -4.40
N THR A 7 15.77 -6.24 -4.30
CA THR A 7 15.90 -7.48 -5.09
C THR A 7 15.55 -7.32 -6.57
N GLN A 8 14.81 -6.27 -6.94
CA GLN A 8 14.29 -6.06 -8.30
C GLN A 8 14.77 -4.75 -8.93
N ILE A 9 15.32 -3.83 -8.13
CA ILE A 9 15.49 -2.42 -8.53
C ILE A 9 16.22 -2.25 -9.86
N LEU A 10 17.33 -2.95 -10.10
CA LEU A 10 18.09 -2.77 -11.34
C LEU A 10 17.39 -3.29 -12.59
N GLY A 11 16.59 -4.34 -12.46
CA GLY A 11 15.79 -4.82 -13.59
C GLY A 11 14.65 -3.86 -13.89
N LEU A 12 14.07 -3.24 -12.86
CA LEU A 12 12.94 -2.32 -13.02
C LEU A 12 13.40 -0.94 -13.49
N VAL A 13 14.46 -0.41 -12.91
CA VAL A 13 14.95 0.96 -13.07
C VAL A 13 16.48 0.98 -13.07
N GLY A 14 17.07 1.75 -13.97
CA GLY A 14 18.53 1.91 -14.05
C GLY A 14 18.98 1.98 -15.48
N HIS A 15 20.29 2.00 -15.71
CA HIS A 15 20.83 2.19 -17.07
C HIS A 15 20.38 1.07 -18.03
N ASN A 16 20.33 -0.16 -17.51
CA ASN A 16 19.93 -1.37 -18.25
C ASN A 16 18.54 -1.90 -17.84
N GLY A 17 17.79 -1.17 -17.01
CA GLY A 17 16.47 -1.59 -16.54
C GLY A 17 15.37 -1.36 -17.57
N ILE A 18 14.15 -1.81 -17.23
CA ILE A 18 12.91 -1.59 -18.01
C ILE A 18 12.60 -0.10 -18.13
N LEU A 19 12.84 0.67 -17.07
CA LEU A 19 12.81 2.13 -17.10
C LEU A 19 14.26 2.66 -17.09
N PRO A 20 14.79 3.04 -18.26
CA PRO A 20 16.06 3.74 -18.33
C PRO A 20 16.00 4.99 -17.44
N ALA A 21 16.96 5.12 -16.53
CA ALA A 21 17.10 6.31 -15.69
C ALA A 21 18.51 6.87 -15.83
N GLY A 22 18.65 8.19 -15.84
CA GLY A 22 19.95 8.89 -15.84
C GLY A 22 20.75 8.74 -14.54
N VAL A 23 20.27 7.92 -13.59
CA VAL A 23 20.88 7.73 -12.27
C VAL A 23 21.57 6.38 -12.22
N GLY A 24 22.79 6.37 -11.67
CA GLY A 24 23.61 5.16 -11.62
C GLY A 24 23.01 4.04 -10.76
N ASP A 25 23.14 2.82 -11.23
CA ASP A 25 22.67 1.58 -10.57
C ASP A 25 23.14 1.46 -9.11
N MET A 26 24.38 1.89 -8.82
CA MET A 26 24.94 1.87 -7.47
C MET A 26 24.17 2.77 -6.52
N TRP A 27 23.71 3.92 -7.00
CA TRP A 27 22.91 4.84 -6.20
C TRP A 27 21.53 4.23 -5.88
N LEU A 28 20.85 3.66 -6.88
CA LEU A 28 19.53 3.02 -6.70
C LEU A 28 19.60 1.88 -5.67
N ARG A 29 20.62 1.02 -5.79
CA ARG A 29 20.89 -0.04 -4.80
C ARG A 29 21.27 0.54 -3.45
N GLY A 30 22.09 1.58 -3.42
CA GLY A 30 22.53 2.27 -2.21
C GLY A 30 21.36 2.82 -1.40
N VAL A 31 20.39 3.48 -2.05
CA VAL A 31 19.17 3.97 -1.38
C VAL A 31 18.33 2.81 -0.84
N CYS A 32 18.19 1.71 -1.59
CA CYS A 32 17.44 0.54 -1.13
C CYS A 32 18.11 -0.14 0.09
N ILE A 33 19.40 -0.46 0.01
CA ILE A 33 20.15 -1.13 1.08
C ILE A 33 20.30 -0.20 2.29
N GLY A 34 20.60 1.08 2.06
CA GLY A 34 20.63 2.11 3.10
C GLY A 34 19.29 2.20 3.82
N GLY A 35 18.17 2.23 3.08
CA GLY A 35 16.83 2.21 3.66
C GLY A 35 16.55 0.97 4.52
N VAL A 36 17.06 -0.21 4.13
CA VAL A 36 16.99 -1.42 4.99
C VAL A 36 17.79 -1.22 6.27
N ALA A 37 19.03 -0.75 6.18
CA ALA A 37 19.87 -0.52 7.36
C ALA A 37 19.25 0.50 8.32
N LEU A 38 18.76 1.64 7.81
CA LEU A 38 18.07 2.65 8.60
C LEU A 38 16.78 2.11 9.25
N ALA A 39 16.03 1.26 8.56
CA ALA A 39 14.84 0.63 9.12
C ALA A 39 15.18 -0.34 10.26
N LEU A 40 16.27 -1.11 10.13
CA LEU A 40 16.75 -1.99 11.20
C LEU A 40 17.23 -1.20 12.43
N LEU A 41 17.94 -0.08 12.21
CA LEU A 41 18.32 0.83 13.29
C LEU A 41 17.10 1.43 13.99
N LEU A 42 16.07 1.81 13.23
CA LEU A 42 14.80 2.29 13.78
C LEU A 42 14.11 1.21 14.63
N ILE A 43 14.06 -0.04 14.16
CA ILE A 43 13.53 -1.18 14.93
C ILE A 43 14.33 -1.41 16.21
N ALA A 44 15.65 -1.21 16.16
CA ALA A 44 16.52 -1.25 17.34
C ALA A 44 16.37 -0.03 18.27
N GLY A 45 15.48 0.92 17.95
CA GLY A 45 15.20 2.12 18.73
C GLY A 45 16.25 3.21 18.62
N ILE A 46 17.09 3.19 17.58
CA ILE A 46 18.19 4.14 17.41
C ILE A 46 17.70 5.38 16.66
N ALA A 47 17.89 6.56 17.26
CA ALA A 47 17.60 7.88 16.71
C ALA A 47 16.27 8.01 15.91
N PRO A 48 15.11 7.54 16.42
CA PRO A 48 13.86 7.45 15.65
C PRO A 48 13.41 8.79 15.05
N ALA A 49 13.61 9.92 15.75
CA ALA A 49 13.27 11.25 15.25
C ALA A 49 14.09 11.69 14.03
N ALA A 50 15.29 11.15 13.84
CA ALA A 50 16.13 11.41 12.67
C ALA A 50 15.92 10.36 11.57
N LEU A 51 15.77 9.08 11.95
CA LEU A 51 15.65 7.99 10.98
C LEU A 51 14.33 7.99 10.22
N LEU A 52 13.20 8.34 10.85
CA LEU A 52 11.91 8.35 10.16
C LEU A 52 11.84 9.36 9.00
N PRO A 53 12.28 10.63 9.16
CA PRO A 53 12.37 11.55 8.02
C PRO A 53 13.25 11.03 6.88
N LEU A 54 14.40 10.41 7.21
CA LEU A 54 15.31 9.83 6.20
C LEU A 54 14.68 8.66 5.45
N LEU A 55 14.01 7.76 6.17
CA LEU A 55 13.30 6.63 5.59
C LEU A 55 12.15 7.09 4.70
N TRP A 56 11.36 8.07 5.16
CA TRP A 56 10.26 8.63 4.39
C TRP A 56 10.77 9.33 3.12
N ALA A 57 11.78 10.20 3.23
CA ALA A 57 12.37 10.90 2.10
C ALA A 57 13.02 9.93 1.10
N GLY A 58 13.74 8.92 1.58
CA GLY A 58 14.34 7.89 0.73
C GLY A 58 13.29 7.08 -0.03
N TYR A 59 12.18 6.74 0.61
CA TYR A 59 11.09 6.02 -0.05
C TYR A 59 10.35 6.90 -1.06
N LEU A 60 10.08 8.17 -0.70
CA LEU A 60 9.45 9.15 -1.57
C LEU A 60 10.29 9.34 -2.85
N LEU A 61 11.60 9.50 -2.68
CA LEU A 61 12.54 9.64 -3.78
C LEU A 61 12.49 8.42 -4.72
N LEU A 62 12.60 7.20 -4.19
CA LEU A 62 12.45 5.98 -4.99
C LEU A 62 11.10 5.95 -5.73
N SER A 63 10.03 6.42 -5.09
CA SER A 63 8.69 6.43 -5.67
C SER A 63 8.56 7.36 -6.88
N MET A 64 9.36 8.42 -6.95
CA MET A 64 9.45 9.31 -8.12
C MET A 64 10.22 8.64 -9.26
N TRP A 65 11.39 8.06 -8.95
CA TRP A 65 12.26 7.43 -9.96
C TRP A 65 11.68 6.14 -10.56
N CYS A 66 10.93 5.37 -9.76
CA CYS A 66 10.40 4.09 -10.21
C CYS A 66 9.02 4.20 -10.87
N GLY A 67 8.39 5.38 -10.86
CA GLY A 67 7.12 5.68 -11.52
C GLY A 67 6.07 4.57 -11.36
N PRO A 68 5.68 3.88 -12.46
CA PRO A 68 4.64 2.85 -12.43
C PRO A 68 4.97 1.69 -11.49
N PHE A 69 6.24 1.36 -11.29
CA PHE A 69 6.60 0.27 -10.39
C PHE A 69 6.42 0.62 -8.91
N LEU A 70 6.21 1.88 -8.53
CA LEU A 70 5.95 2.33 -7.15
C LEU A 70 4.62 3.11 -7.02
N SER A 71 3.67 2.93 -7.93
CA SER A 71 2.39 3.66 -7.94
C SER A 71 1.24 2.96 -7.19
N PHE A 72 1.53 1.94 -6.38
CA PHE A 72 0.50 1.10 -5.75
C PHE A 72 -0.05 1.70 -4.43
N GLN A 73 -1.24 1.27 -4.01
CA GLN A 73 -1.90 1.80 -2.80
C GLN A 73 -1.13 1.55 -1.50
N TRP A 74 -0.37 0.46 -1.39
CA TRP A 74 0.49 0.25 -0.22
C TRP A 74 1.75 1.12 -0.23
N ASP A 75 2.26 1.53 -1.41
CA ASP A 75 3.34 2.52 -1.49
C ASP A 75 2.83 3.88 -1.00
N ALA A 76 1.62 4.27 -1.42
CA ALA A 76 0.92 5.46 -0.94
C ALA A 76 0.66 5.41 0.58
N LEU A 77 0.10 4.29 1.08
CA LEU A 77 -0.18 4.10 2.51
C LEU A 77 1.09 4.17 3.36
N LEU A 78 2.21 3.64 2.86
CA LEU A 78 3.49 3.70 3.55
C LEU A 78 4.04 5.12 3.64
N LEU A 79 3.87 5.93 2.60
CA LEU A 79 4.27 7.34 2.60
C LEU A 79 3.41 8.17 3.57
N GLU A 80 2.09 7.98 3.58
CA GLU A 80 1.22 8.64 4.57
C GLU A 80 1.55 8.23 6.00
N THR A 81 1.67 6.92 6.25
CA THR A 81 1.99 6.40 7.58
C THR A 81 3.38 6.86 8.03
N GLY A 82 4.36 6.86 7.12
CA GLY A 82 5.72 7.31 7.39
C GLY A 82 5.79 8.79 7.75
N LEU A 83 5.07 9.66 7.02
CA LEU A 83 5.00 11.09 7.33
C LEU A 83 4.40 11.32 8.72
N LEU A 84 3.28 10.67 9.03
CA LEU A 84 2.61 10.82 10.33
C LEU A 84 3.47 10.27 11.48
N ALA A 85 4.21 9.17 11.26
CA ALA A 85 5.08 8.56 12.26
C ALA A 85 6.22 9.49 12.72
N ILE A 86 6.71 10.40 11.86
CA ILE A 86 7.75 11.39 12.21
C ILE A 86 7.35 12.22 13.44
N PHE A 87 6.07 12.57 13.55
CA PHE A 87 5.55 13.38 14.65
C PHE A 87 5.25 12.57 15.92
N MET A 88 5.24 11.25 15.82
CA MET A 88 5.05 10.33 16.94
C MET A 88 6.36 9.94 17.59
N ALA A 89 7.46 9.93 16.83
CA ALA A 89 8.74 9.43 17.32
C ALA A 89 9.30 10.23 18.50
N PRO A 90 9.87 9.55 19.51
CA PRO A 90 10.55 10.22 20.60
C PRO A 90 11.79 10.94 20.08
N ALA A 91 12.03 12.16 20.57
CA ALA A 91 13.27 12.89 20.32
C ALA A 91 14.39 12.33 21.21
N ALA A 92 14.77 11.08 20.96
CA ALA A 92 15.79 10.35 21.72
C ALA A 92 16.82 9.74 20.76
N TRP A 93 18.07 9.67 21.21
CA TRP A 93 19.13 8.96 20.49
C TRP A 93 19.00 7.44 20.59
N ARG A 94 18.46 6.94 21.71
CA ARG A 94 18.17 5.54 21.90
C ARG A 94 16.90 5.41 22.72
N ASP A 95 15.89 4.78 22.14
CA ASP A 95 14.61 4.50 22.76
C ASP A 95 14.50 3.00 23.05
N ARG A 96 14.42 2.63 24.33
CA ARG A 96 14.32 1.23 24.77
C ARG A 96 12.87 0.88 25.08
N LEU A 97 12.02 0.63 24.08
CA LEU A 97 10.64 0.07 24.20
C LEU A 97 9.71 0.71 25.27
N ARG A 98 10.13 1.79 25.91
CA ARG A 98 9.55 2.44 27.10
C ARG A 98 10.12 3.86 27.17
N THR A 99 9.83 4.70 26.19
CA THR A 99 9.91 6.13 26.44
C THR A 99 8.80 6.49 27.41
N ALA A 100 9.10 7.28 28.45
CA ALA A 100 8.12 7.73 29.43
C ALA A 100 7.15 8.82 28.90
N ALA A 101 7.21 9.15 27.61
CA ALA A 101 6.46 10.25 27.02
C ALA A 101 5.42 9.71 26.03
N ASP A 102 4.15 9.95 26.33
CA ASP A 102 3.06 9.63 25.43
C ASP A 102 3.20 10.38 24.09
N PRO A 103 2.86 9.74 22.97
CA PRO A 103 2.83 10.42 21.68
C PRO A 103 1.79 11.55 21.69
N PRO A 104 1.98 12.61 20.88
CA PRO A 104 1.00 13.69 20.78
C PRO A 104 -0.38 13.17 20.36
N ARG A 105 -1.44 13.56 21.10
CA ARG A 105 -2.82 13.13 20.83
C ARG A 105 -3.27 13.40 19.39
N LEU A 106 -2.87 14.55 18.84
CA LEU A 106 -3.17 14.90 17.45
C LEU A 106 -2.52 13.92 16.47
N ALA A 107 -1.30 13.45 16.72
CA ALA A 107 -0.64 12.49 15.84
C ALA A 107 -1.34 11.12 15.88
N VAL A 108 -1.75 10.65 17.07
CA VAL A 108 -2.56 9.43 17.23
C VAL A 108 -3.91 9.59 16.51
N TRP A 109 -4.56 10.73 16.65
CA TRP A 109 -5.82 11.02 15.95
C TRP A 109 -5.64 11.05 14.43
N LEU A 110 -4.52 11.57 13.91
CA LEU A 110 -4.23 11.52 12.47
C LEU A 110 -4.03 10.07 11.98
N MET A 111 -3.45 9.19 12.79
CA MET A 111 -3.40 7.75 12.48
C MET A 111 -4.79 7.12 12.45
N TRP A 112 -5.67 7.48 13.39
CA TRP A 112 -7.08 7.06 13.35
C TRP A 112 -7.81 7.60 12.12
N TRP A 113 -7.57 8.85 11.75
CA TRP A 113 -8.13 9.47 10.55
C TRP A 113 -7.65 8.75 9.28
N LEU A 114 -6.37 8.41 9.18
CA LEU A 114 -5.82 7.62 8.08
C LEU A 114 -6.47 6.23 8.01
N LEU A 115 -6.56 5.51 9.13
CA LEU A 115 -7.20 4.19 9.19
C LEU A 115 -8.69 4.27 8.82
N PHE A 116 -9.40 5.29 9.29
CA PHE A 116 -10.79 5.54 8.96
C PHE A 116 -10.97 5.74 7.46
N ARG A 117 -10.19 6.65 6.85
CA ARG A 117 -10.23 6.91 5.40
C ARG A 117 -9.87 5.69 4.58
N LEU A 118 -8.87 4.92 5.02
CA LEU A 118 -8.45 3.70 4.34
C LEU A 118 -9.61 2.70 4.25
N MET A 119 -10.24 2.42 5.38
CA MET A 119 -11.30 1.40 5.46
C MET A 119 -12.60 1.87 4.82
N VAL A 120 -13.09 3.05 5.18
CA VAL A 120 -14.33 3.59 4.60
C VAL A 120 -14.13 3.88 3.11
N GLY A 121 -12.96 4.38 2.70
CA GLY A 121 -12.63 4.61 1.28
C GLY A 121 -12.70 3.32 0.48
N SER A 122 -12.06 2.26 0.97
CA SER A 122 -12.11 0.94 0.35
C SER A 122 -13.55 0.44 0.14
N GLY A 123 -14.45 0.59 1.13
CA GLY A 123 -15.84 0.14 1.01
C GLY A 123 -16.73 1.07 0.19
N ALA A 124 -16.59 2.38 0.37
CA ALA A 124 -17.49 3.37 -0.22
C ALA A 124 -17.35 3.43 -1.74
N VAL A 125 -16.12 3.34 -2.27
CA VAL A 125 -15.91 3.34 -3.73
C VAL A 125 -16.49 2.11 -4.41
N LYS A 126 -16.62 0.98 -3.72
CA LYS A 126 -17.24 -0.25 -4.26
C LYS A 126 -18.74 -0.07 -4.51
N LEU A 127 -19.40 0.74 -3.68
CA LEU A 127 -20.80 1.10 -3.86
C LEU A 127 -20.97 2.28 -4.81
N ALA A 128 -20.08 3.27 -4.73
CA ALA A 128 -20.14 4.48 -5.56
C ALA A 128 -19.76 4.21 -7.02
N SER A 129 -19.02 3.14 -7.32
CA SER A 129 -18.64 2.77 -8.69
C SER A 129 -19.81 2.35 -9.58
N GLY A 130 -20.95 1.98 -9.00
CA GLY A 130 -22.09 1.43 -9.73
C GLY A 130 -21.88 0.02 -10.26
N ASP A 131 -20.81 -0.68 -9.83
CA ASP A 131 -20.51 -2.04 -10.30
C ASP A 131 -21.62 -3.03 -9.88
N PRO A 132 -22.29 -3.69 -10.85
CA PRO A 132 -23.37 -4.62 -10.55
C PRO A 132 -22.92 -5.80 -9.69
N THR A 133 -21.64 -6.17 -9.70
CA THR A 133 -21.15 -7.30 -8.87
C THR A 133 -21.09 -6.95 -7.39
N TRP A 134 -20.77 -5.71 -7.03
CA TRP A 134 -20.82 -5.24 -5.65
C TRP A 134 -22.25 -5.07 -5.17
N HIS A 135 -23.13 -4.45 -5.98
CA HIS A 135 -24.55 -4.31 -5.66
C HIS A 135 -25.27 -5.66 -5.55
N GLY A 136 -24.92 -6.63 -6.40
CA GLY A 136 -25.45 -7.99 -6.37
C GLY A 136 -24.74 -8.95 -5.39
N LEU A 137 -23.74 -8.45 -4.64
CA LEU A 137 -22.89 -9.22 -3.72
C LEU A 137 -22.14 -10.39 -4.37
N THR A 138 -21.99 -10.41 -5.69
CA THR A 138 -21.26 -11.47 -6.42
C THR A 138 -19.79 -11.14 -6.64
N ALA A 139 -19.31 -9.96 -6.27
CA ALA A 139 -17.92 -9.54 -6.50
C ALA A 139 -16.88 -10.60 -6.05
N LEU A 140 -17.08 -11.24 -4.90
CA LEU A 140 -16.17 -12.28 -4.39
C LEU A 140 -16.27 -13.64 -5.10
N THR A 141 -17.27 -13.88 -5.94
CA THR A 141 -17.27 -15.07 -6.81
C THR A 141 -16.20 -14.97 -7.90
N PHE A 142 -15.77 -13.76 -8.25
CA PHE A 142 -14.71 -13.52 -9.22
C PHE A 142 -13.37 -13.23 -8.54
N HIS A 143 -13.38 -12.38 -7.52
CA HIS A 143 -12.19 -11.81 -6.89
C HIS A 143 -11.07 -12.80 -6.57
N PHE A 144 -11.42 -13.96 -5.98
CA PHE A 144 -10.41 -14.94 -5.56
C PHE A 144 -9.56 -15.46 -6.71
N GLU A 145 -10.15 -15.60 -7.90
CA GLU A 145 -9.46 -16.01 -9.12
C GLU A 145 -8.78 -14.83 -9.80
N THR A 146 -9.51 -13.72 -9.98
CA THR A 146 -9.11 -12.64 -10.88
C THR A 146 -8.10 -11.66 -10.28
N GLN A 147 -7.91 -11.68 -8.95
CA GLN A 147 -6.91 -10.88 -8.26
C GLN A 147 -5.48 -11.10 -8.80
N PRO A 148 -4.56 -10.14 -8.61
CA PRO A 148 -3.25 -10.15 -9.28
C PRO A 148 -2.40 -11.38 -9.02
N ILE A 149 -2.20 -11.70 -7.73
CA ILE A 149 -1.40 -12.85 -7.29
C ILE A 149 -2.14 -13.55 -6.14
N PRO A 150 -3.04 -14.51 -6.46
CA PRO A 150 -3.75 -15.27 -5.44
C PRO A 150 -2.79 -16.15 -4.64
N THR A 151 -3.18 -16.49 -3.41
CA THR A 151 -2.52 -17.53 -2.61
C THR A 151 -3.13 -18.90 -2.95
N PRO A 152 -2.56 -20.02 -2.47
CA PRO A 152 -3.20 -21.32 -2.58
C PRO A 152 -4.62 -21.39 -2.00
N VAL A 153 -4.91 -20.58 -0.97
CA VAL A 153 -6.20 -20.59 -0.28
C VAL A 153 -7.30 -20.00 -1.17
N ALA A 154 -6.94 -19.07 -2.06
CA ALA A 154 -7.85 -18.44 -3.00
C ALA A 154 -8.60 -19.47 -3.86
N TRP A 155 -7.91 -20.53 -4.29
CA TRP A 155 -8.54 -21.61 -5.07
C TRP A 155 -9.66 -22.27 -4.28
N TYR A 156 -9.47 -22.54 -2.98
CA TYR A 156 -10.51 -23.13 -2.14
C TYR A 156 -11.64 -22.14 -1.87
N ALA A 157 -11.30 -20.87 -1.61
CA ALA A 157 -12.27 -19.80 -1.39
C ALA A 157 -13.17 -19.58 -2.63
N HIS A 158 -12.58 -19.63 -3.83
CA HIS A 158 -13.31 -19.52 -5.10
C HIS A 158 -14.38 -20.61 -5.26
N HIS A 159 -14.09 -21.83 -4.80
CA HIS A 159 -14.99 -22.98 -4.91
C HIS A 159 -15.99 -23.11 -3.75
N LEU A 160 -16.04 -22.13 -2.83
CA LEU A 160 -17.08 -22.11 -1.80
C LEU A 160 -18.47 -21.93 -2.42
N PRO A 161 -19.54 -22.44 -1.78
CA PRO A 161 -20.89 -22.25 -2.27
C PRO A 161 -21.22 -20.77 -2.52
N PRO A 162 -21.99 -20.43 -3.57
CA PRO A 162 -22.25 -19.04 -3.93
C PRO A 162 -22.85 -18.18 -2.80
N TRP A 163 -23.66 -18.76 -1.92
CA TRP A 163 -24.24 -18.04 -0.78
C TRP A 163 -23.16 -17.59 0.23
N LEU A 164 -22.08 -18.36 0.40
CA LEU A 164 -20.99 -18.03 1.30
C LEU A 164 -20.10 -16.94 0.70
N ASN A 165 -19.86 -16.98 -0.61
CA ASN A 165 -19.19 -15.90 -1.33
C ASN A 165 -19.99 -14.59 -1.27
N LYS A 166 -21.32 -14.65 -1.44
CA LYS A 166 -22.21 -13.49 -1.27
C LYS A 166 -22.21 -12.95 0.16
N GLY A 167 -22.30 -13.84 1.14
CA GLY A 167 -22.19 -13.48 2.56
C GLY A 167 -20.84 -12.84 2.90
N SER A 168 -19.76 -13.33 2.29
CA SER A 168 -18.42 -12.75 2.44
C SER A 168 -18.33 -11.36 1.82
N ALA A 169 -18.94 -11.12 0.65
CA ALA A 169 -18.97 -9.80 0.02
C ALA A 169 -19.74 -8.79 0.89
N ALA A 170 -20.89 -9.19 1.45
CA ALA A 170 -21.62 -8.39 2.41
C ALA A 170 -20.81 -8.12 3.69
N GLY A 171 -20.09 -9.13 4.19
CA GLY A 171 -19.21 -9.01 5.37
C GLY A 171 -18.08 -8.01 5.14
N VAL A 172 -17.42 -8.05 3.98
CA VAL A 172 -16.39 -7.07 3.59
C VAL A 172 -16.96 -5.66 3.60
N LEU A 173 -18.08 -5.43 2.90
CA LEU A 173 -18.72 -4.11 2.84
C LEU A 173 -19.14 -3.62 4.23
N ALA A 174 -19.73 -4.50 5.05
CA ALA A 174 -20.17 -4.15 6.40
C ALA A 174 -18.99 -3.78 7.30
N ILE A 175 -17.89 -4.54 7.25
CA ILE A 175 -16.69 -4.23 8.03
C ILE A 175 -16.03 -2.95 7.53
N GLU A 176 -15.85 -2.77 6.21
CA GLU A 176 -15.20 -1.59 5.63
C GLU A 176 -15.98 -0.30 5.90
N LEU A 177 -17.31 -0.35 5.85
CA LEU A 177 -18.16 0.84 6.03
C LEU A 177 -18.49 1.12 7.49
N PHE A 178 -18.76 0.10 8.32
CA PHE A 178 -19.30 0.34 9.66
C PHE A 178 -18.29 0.18 10.80
N ALA A 179 -17.34 -0.76 10.69
CA ALA A 179 -16.35 -0.97 11.75
C ALA A 179 -15.47 0.28 12.03
N PRO A 180 -15.12 1.12 11.04
CA PRO A 180 -14.33 2.34 11.29
C PRO A 180 -15.03 3.36 12.20
N PHE A 181 -16.36 3.40 12.23
CA PHE A 181 -17.08 4.31 13.13
C PHE A 181 -16.90 3.94 14.61
N LEU A 182 -16.55 2.68 14.90
CA LEU A 182 -16.24 2.21 16.25
C LEU A 182 -14.90 2.75 16.77
N ILE A 183 -14.03 3.29 15.90
CA ILE A 183 -12.72 3.87 16.25
C ILE A 183 -12.86 5.05 17.23
N ILE A 184 -13.91 5.87 17.05
CA ILE A 184 -14.18 7.05 17.88
C ILE A 184 -14.84 6.66 19.22
N GLY A 185 -15.29 5.41 19.34
CA GLY A 185 -16.02 4.91 20.50
C GLY A 185 -15.17 4.65 21.75
N PRO A 186 -15.82 4.28 22.86
CA PRO A 186 -15.12 3.87 24.08
C PRO A 186 -14.29 2.61 23.85
N ARG A 187 -13.41 2.32 24.81
CA ARG A 187 -12.44 1.21 24.81
C ARG A 187 -12.97 -0.10 24.22
N ARG A 188 -14.15 -0.58 24.65
CA ARG A 188 -14.73 -1.85 24.14
C ARG A 188 -15.02 -1.81 22.65
N LEU A 189 -15.55 -0.69 22.13
CA LEU A 189 -15.82 -0.54 20.71
C LEU A 189 -14.53 -0.49 19.89
N ARG A 190 -13.48 0.18 20.38
CA ARG A 190 -12.16 0.16 19.73
C ARG A 190 -11.54 -1.23 19.66
N ALA A 191 -11.71 -2.05 20.70
CA ALA A 191 -11.26 -3.45 20.68
C ALA A 191 -12.04 -4.30 19.66
N ILE A 192 -13.36 -4.08 19.54
CA ILE A 192 -14.18 -4.72 18.50
C ILE A 192 -13.72 -4.27 17.11
N ALA A 193 -13.52 -2.97 16.91
CA ALA A 193 -12.99 -2.42 15.66
C ALA A 193 -11.65 -3.07 15.30
N PHE A 194 -10.72 -3.14 16.26
CA PHE A 194 -9.44 -3.84 16.08
C PHE A 194 -9.63 -5.28 15.61
N GLY A 195 -10.48 -6.07 16.30
CA GLY A 195 -10.73 -7.46 15.95
C GLY A 195 -11.33 -7.64 14.54
N LEU A 196 -12.32 -6.80 14.19
CA LEU A 196 -12.97 -6.84 12.87
C LEU A 196 -12.01 -6.43 11.75
N LEU A 197 -11.28 -5.32 11.93
CA LEU A 197 -10.38 -4.78 10.92
C LEU A 197 -9.16 -5.70 10.73
N VAL A 198 -8.51 -6.14 11.80
CA VAL A 198 -7.38 -7.08 11.70
C VAL A 198 -7.84 -8.43 11.15
N GLY A 199 -8.99 -8.93 11.61
CA GLY A 199 -9.58 -10.16 11.07
C GLY A 199 -9.83 -10.09 9.57
N LEU A 200 -10.38 -8.98 9.07
CA LEU A 200 -10.55 -8.73 7.64
C LEU A 200 -9.20 -8.71 6.91
N GLN A 201 -8.21 -7.97 7.42
CA GLN A 201 -6.87 -7.92 6.81
C GLN A 201 -6.19 -9.29 6.78
N THR A 202 -6.39 -10.12 7.82
CA THR A 202 -5.90 -11.50 7.84
C THR A 202 -6.58 -12.35 6.78
N LEU A 203 -7.90 -12.30 6.63
CA LEU A 203 -8.62 -13.05 5.58
C LEU A 203 -8.16 -12.64 4.18
N ILE A 204 -8.03 -11.33 3.93
CA ILE A 204 -7.52 -10.81 2.65
C ILE A 204 -6.09 -11.33 2.39
N ALA A 205 -5.20 -11.24 3.37
CA ALA A 205 -3.83 -11.75 3.26
C ALA A 205 -3.79 -13.27 3.06
N LEU A 206 -4.74 -14.00 3.65
CA LEU A 206 -4.81 -15.45 3.50
C LEU A 206 -5.17 -15.85 2.08
N THR A 207 -5.99 -15.07 1.37
CA THR A 207 -6.47 -15.38 0.02
C THR A 207 -5.72 -14.65 -1.09
N GLY A 208 -4.94 -13.61 -0.79
CA GLY A 208 -4.27 -12.78 -1.80
C GLY A 208 -2.95 -12.19 -1.32
N ASN A 209 -2.02 -11.97 -2.25
CA ASN A 209 -0.71 -11.39 -1.95
C ASN A 209 -0.66 -9.88 -2.20
N TYR A 210 -1.08 -9.06 -1.23
CA TYR A 210 -1.07 -7.60 -1.33
C TYR A 210 0.20 -6.96 -0.76
N ALA A 211 1.36 -7.56 -1.04
CA ALA A 211 2.66 -7.12 -0.54
C ALA A 211 2.65 -6.91 0.98
N PHE A 212 2.97 -5.69 1.44
CA PHE A 212 2.95 -5.31 2.84
C PHE A 212 1.69 -4.53 3.25
N PHE A 213 0.67 -4.44 2.38
CA PHE A 213 -0.57 -3.70 2.64
C PHE A 213 -1.30 -4.19 3.88
N ASN A 214 -1.57 -5.50 3.98
CA ASN A 214 -2.35 -6.05 5.09
C ASN A 214 -1.60 -5.91 6.42
N LEU A 215 -0.27 -6.10 6.41
CA LEU A 215 0.58 -5.89 7.60
C LEU A 215 0.58 -4.43 8.02
N LEU A 216 0.70 -3.49 7.07
CA LEU A 216 0.67 -2.06 7.36
C LEU A 216 -0.69 -1.61 7.89
N SER A 217 -1.78 -2.11 7.31
CA SER A 217 -3.15 -1.86 7.77
C SER A 217 -3.39 -2.42 9.18
N ALA A 218 -2.90 -3.64 9.46
CA ALA A 218 -2.94 -4.22 10.79
C ALA A 218 -2.08 -3.43 11.80
N ALA A 219 -0.92 -2.92 11.39
CA ALA A 219 -0.09 -2.05 12.22
C ALA A 219 -0.80 -0.74 12.58
N LEU A 220 -1.54 -0.13 11.64
CA LEU A 220 -2.38 1.03 11.94
C LEU A 220 -3.49 0.71 12.95
N CYS A 221 -4.05 -0.50 12.90
CA CYS A 221 -5.04 -0.94 13.88
C CYS A 221 -4.49 -1.03 15.31
N LEU A 222 -3.17 -1.15 15.51
CA LEU A 222 -2.57 -1.17 16.85
C LEU A 222 -2.84 0.14 17.62
N PHE A 223 -3.04 1.27 16.93
CA PHE A 223 -3.41 2.54 17.57
C PHE A 223 -4.82 2.54 18.18
N LEU A 224 -5.64 1.51 17.91
CA LEU A 224 -6.94 1.33 18.55
C LEU A 224 -6.82 0.72 19.95
N LEU A 225 -5.70 0.04 20.22
CA LEU A 225 -5.42 -0.60 21.50
C LEU A 225 -4.82 0.40 22.49
N ASP A 226 -5.08 0.16 23.76
CA ASP A 226 -4.53 0.89 24.90
C ASP A 226 -3.64 -0.05 25.72
N ASP A 227 -2.64 0.45 26.45
CA ASP A 227 -1.69 -0.37 27.21
C ASP A 227 -2.38 -1.26 28.24
N ASP A 228 -3.43 -0.74 28.86
CA ASP A 228 -4.27 -1.48 29.79
C ASP A 228 -5.03 -2.64 29.11
N MET A 229 -5.23 -2.63 27.78
CA MET A 229 -5.89 -3.75 27.05
C MET A 229 -4.94 -4.90 26.78
N VAL A 230 -3.66 -4.61 26.63
CA VAL A 230 -2.62 -5.58 26.27
C VAL A 230 -2.04 -6.27 27.53
N GLY A 231 -2.45 -5.84 28.72
CA GLY A 231 -2.11 -6.50 29.99
C GLY A 231 -0.65 -6.30 30.44
N ARG A 232 0.06 -5.29 29.90
CA ARG A 232 1.44 -5.00 30.31
C ARG A 232 1.45 -4.20 31.61
N ALA A 233 1.44 -4.91 32.73
CA ALA A 233 1.73 -4.38 34.06
C ALA A 233 3.21 -3.97 34.17
N GLY A 234 3.54 -2.78 33.67
CA GLY A 234 4.79 -2.08 34.01
C GLY A 234 4.63 -1.21 35.25
N PRO A 235 5.72 -0.84 35.95
CA PRO A 235 5.65 0.16 37.01
C PRO A 235 5.09 1.45 36.39
N ARG A 236 3.85 1.79 36.76
CA ARG A 236 3.24 3.06 36.42
C ARG A 236 4.15 4.16 36.96
N ALA A 237 4.70 5.00 36.10
CA ALA A 237 5.08 6.34 36.54
C ALA A 237 3.78 6.97 37.06
N GLN A 238 3.69 7.12 38.38
CA GLN A 238 2.53 7.72 39.03
C GLN A 238 2.37 9.14 38.50
N GLY A 239 1.39 9.34 37.63
CA GLY A 239 1.06 10.66 37.10
C GLY A 239 0.73 10.67 35.61
N THR A 240 -0.32 9.93 35.22
CA THR A 240 -1.33 10.21 34.18
C THR A 240 -1.81 8.88 33.62
N SER A 241 -3.01 8.42 34.00
CA SER A 241 -3.62 7.30 33.27
C SER A 241 -3.81 7.76 31.83
N PHE A 242 -3.25 7.02 30.87
CA PHE A 242 -3.61 7.16 29.48
C PHE A 242 -5.11 6.82 29.36
N SER A 243 -5.93 7.85 29.41
CA SER A 243 -7.35 7.77 29.09
C SER A 243 -7.45 8.27 27.65
N GLY A 244 -7.30 7.36 26.69
CA GLY A 244 -7.71 7.59 25.30
C GLY A 244 -9.21 7.91 25.15
N ALA A 245 -9.94 8.08 26.25
CA ALA A 245 -11.38 8.28 26.37
C ALA A 245 -11.83 9.75 26.52
N ARG A 246 -10.97 10.76 26.28
CA ARG A 246 -11.47 12.13 26.13
C ARG A 246 -11.28 12.58 24.69
N GLY A 247 -12.39 12.56 23.94
CA GLY A 247 -12.54 13.32 22.71
C GLY A 247 -12.14 14.79 22.91
N PHE A 248 -11.95 15.49 21.79
CA PHE A 248 -11.63 16.92 21.63
C PHE A 248 -11.40 17.70 22.94
N PRO A 249 -10.21 18.30 23.18
CA PRO A 249 -10.01 19.07 24.40
C PRO A 249 -11.03 20.23 24.40
N PRO A 250 -11.86 20.39 25.44
CA PRO A 250 -12.68 21.58 25.57
C PRO A 250 -11.76 22.68 26.10
N SER A 251 -10.84 23.13 25.23
CA SER A 251 -9.83 24.16 25.55
C SER A 251 -10.50 25.49 25.89
N LEU A 252 -11.71 25.74 25.39
CA LEU A 252 -12.56 26.86 25.76
C LEU A 252 -13.11 26.72 27.18
N MET A 253 -13.70 25.58 27.57
CA MET A 253 -14.16 25.40 28.96
C MET A 253 -13.01 25.45 29.96
N LEU A 254 -11.85 24.85 29.64
CA LEU A 254 -10.70 24.91 30.54
C LEU A 254 -10.19 26.35 30.71
N ARG A 255 -10.14 27.14 29.63
CA ARG A 255 -9.78 28.56 29.69
C ARG A 255 -10.79 29.37 30.51
N TRP A 256 -12.09 29.18 30.27
CA TRP A 256 -13.14 29.88 31.00
C TRP A 256 -13.15 29.53 32.49
N THR A 257 -12.93 28.25 32.85
CA THR A 257 -12.79 27.85 34.25
C THR A 257 -11.52 28.42 34.88
N ALA A 258 -10.42 28.52 34.14
CA ALA A 258 -9.19 29.09 34.65
C ALA A 258 -9.29 30.62 34.83
N GLU A 259 -9.97 31.31 33.92
CA GLU A 259 -10.29 32.75 34.03
C GLU A 259 -11.19 33.01 35.24
N ALA A 260 -12.28 32.25 35.40
CA ALA A 260 -13.16 32.36 36.57
C ALA A 260 -12.45 32.06 37.91
N LEU A 261 -11.53 31.10 37.93
CA LEU A 261 -10.72 30.78 39.13
C LEU A 261 -9.64 31.84 39.42
N ALA A 262 -9.12 32.52 38.38
CA ALA A 262 -8.21 33.63 38.53
C ALA A 262 -8.92 34.87 39.08
N GLU A 263 -10.13 35.16 38.61
CA GLU A 263 -11.01 36.23 39.14
C GLU A 263 -11.40 35.99 40.60
N ALA A 264 -11.58 34.72 41.00
CA ALA A 264 -11.85 34.33 42.39
C ALA A 264 -10.61 34.32 43.31
N GLY A 265 -9.45 34.84 42.85
CA GLY A 265 -8.22 34.93 43.64
C GLY A 265 -7.44 33.61 43.78
N GLN A 266 -7.85 32.52 43.12
CA GLN A 266 -7.18 31.21 43.14
C GLN A 266 -6.16 31.06 42.00
N THR A 267 -5.25 32.01 41.88
CA THR A 267 -4.24 32.10 40.81
C THR A 267 -3.34 30.85 40.72
N GLY A 268 -3.02 30.20 41.85
CA GLY A 268 -2.21 28.98 41.88
C GLY A 268 -2.90 27.72 41.34
N VAL A 269 -4.23 27.68 41.32
CA VAL A 269 -5.04 26.58 40.74
C VAL A 269 -5.31 26.86 39.27
N ALA A 270 -5.61 28.11 38.92
CA ALA A 270 -5.72 28.57 37.53
C ALA A 270 -4.43 28.31 36.74
N ALA A 271 -3.25 28.60 37.33
CA ALA A 271 -1.95 28.33 36.73
C ALA A 271 -1.63 26.83 36.60
N ARG A 272 -2.20 25.96 37.45
CA ARG A 272 -2.10 24.49 37.30
C ARG A 272 -3.04 23.94 36.25
N LEU A 273 -4.23 24.51 36.10
CA LEU A 273 -5.21 24.15 35.07
C LEU A 273 -4.76 24.57 33.66
N THR A 274 -4.10 25.72 33.57
CA THR A 274 -3.50 26.26 32.33
C THR A 274 -2.03 25.92 32.18
N GLY A 275 -1.47 25.18 33.14
CA GLY A 275 -0.06 24.84 33.24
C GLY A 275 0.39 24.01 32.06
N SER A 276 0.68 24.68 30.95
CA SER A 276 1.46 24.12 29.86
C SER A 276 2.89 24.07 30.38
N PRO A 277 3.47 22.89 30.67
CA PRO A 277 4.88 22.82 30.94
C PRO A 277 5.59 23.53 29.80
N SER A 278 6.51 24.45 30.11
CA SER A 278 7.23 25.20 29.09
C SER A 278 7.92 24.19 28.16
N LEU A 279 7.29 23.92 27.01
CA LEU A 279 7.81 22.94 26.07
C LEU A 279 9.16 23.49 25.59
N HIS A 280 10.19 22.64 25.65
CA HIS A 280 11.49 22.93 25.07
C HIS A 280 11.31 23.44 23.61
N PRO A 281 12.08 24.42 23.11
CA PRO A 281 11.87 25.03 21.80
C PRO A 281 11.66 24.02 20.66
N VAL A 282 12.45 22.93 20.65
CA VAL A 282 12.33 21.81 19.71
C VAL A 282 10.96 21.12 19.77
N ARG A 283 10.40 20.90 20.98
CA ARG A 283 9.07 20.31 21.14
C ARG A 283 7.97 21.25 20.64
N ARG A 284 8.10 22.57 20.84
CA ARG A 284 7.16 23.56 20.30
C ARG A 284 7.17 23.56 18.78
N LEU A 285 8.35 23.58 18.16
CA LEU A 285 8.49 23.53 16.71
C LEU A 285 7.87 22.26 16.13
N ARG A 286 8.15 21.09 16.71
CA ARG A 286 7.55 19.81 16.28
C ARG A 286 6.03 19.82 16.41
N HIS A 287 5.49 20.40 17.48
CA HIS A 287 4.05 20.51 17.68
C HIS A 287 3.39 21.47 16.67
N ALA A 288 4.01 22.62 16.42
CA ALA A 288 3.56 23.56 15.40
C ALA A 288 3.59 22.94 14.00
N ALA A 289 4.65 22.20 13.66
CA ALA A 289 4.76 21.47 12.42
C ALA A 289 3.68 20.37 12.28
N LEU A 290 3.39 19.63 13.35
CA LEU A 290 2.29 18.67 13.38
C LEU A 290 0.93 19.34 13.13
N ILE A 291 0.68 20.50 13.75
CA ILE A 291 -0.55 21.27 13.51
C ILE A 291 -0.62 21.72 12.05
N ALA A 292 0.47 22.25 11.49
CA ALA A 292 0.52 22.65 10.09
C ALA A 292 0.23 21.48 9.14
N VAL A 293 0.84 20.31 9.39
CA VAL A 293 0.54 19.08 8.63
C VAL A 293 -0.93 18.70 8.77
N ALA A 294 -1.52 18.75 9.97
CA ALA A 294 -2.93 18.43 10.17
C ALA A 294 -3.87 19.40 9.41
N VAL A 295 -3.60 20.72 9.49
CA VAL A 295 -4.39 21.77 8.84
C VAL A 295 -4.39 21.63 7.32
N VAL A 296 -3.31 21.12 6.73
CA VAL A 296 -3.23 20.88 5.29
C VAL A 296 -3.80 19.51 4.91
N THR A 297 -3.34 18.44 5.56
CA THR A 297 -3.65 17.07 5.14
C THR A 297 -5.10 16.67 5.42
N VAL A 298 -5.72 17.15 6.50
CA VAL A 298 -7.09 16.77 6.85
C VAL A 298 -8.11 17.30 5.83
N PRO A 299 -8.15 18.60 5.48
CA PRO A 299 -9.05 19.09 4.45
C PRO A 299 -8.80 18.44 3.09
N VAL A 300 -7.53 18.39 2.64
CA VAL A 300 -7.18 17.79 1.34
C VAL A 300 -7.64 16.33 1.28
N SER A 301 -7.37 15.54 2.34
CA SER A 301 -7.78 14.14 2.37
C SER A 301 -9.30 13.94 2.46
N ALA A 302 -10.03 14.80 3.18
CA ALA A 302 -11.48 14.75 3.26
C ALA A 302 -12.14 15.04 1.90
N LEU A 303 -11.65 16.06 1.19
CA LEU A 303 -12.11 16.41 -0.16
C LEU A 303 -11.74 15.38 -1.20
N ALA A 304 -10.50 14.87 -1.15
CA ALA A 304 -10.06 13.79 -2.01
C ALA A 304 -10.94 12.54 -1.80
N PHE A 305 -11.34 12.26 -0.56
CA PHE A 305 -12.26 11.18 -0.23
C PHE A 305 -13.67 11.43 -0.80
N THR A 306 -14.28 12.59 -0.57
CA THR A 306 -15.66 12.87 -1.03
C THR A 306 -15.75 12.86 -2.56
N SER A 307 -14.77 13.46 -3.24
CA SER A 307 -14.68 13.41 -4.70
C SER A 307 -14.50 11.98 -5.22
N GLY A 308 -13.75 11.13 -4.50
CA GLY A 308 -13.57 9.72 -4.85
C GLY A 308 -14.87 8.88 -4.80
N VAL A 309 -15.89 9.34 -4.09
CA VAL A 309 -17.22 8.71 -4.04
C VAL A 309 -18.28 9.48 -4.83
N GLY A 310 -17.86 10.40 -5.70
CA GLY A 310 -18.75 11.18 -6.57
C GLY A 310 -19.44 12.36 -5.88
N ILE A 311 -18.99 12.76 -4.69
CA ILE A 311 -19.54 13.93 -3.95
C ILE A 311 -18.60 15.12 -4.14
N GLU A 312 -19.03 16.06 -4.98
CA GLU A 312 -18.34 17.34 -5.19
C GLU A 312 -18.79 18.37 -4.15
N LEU A 313 -17.82 18.91 -3.42
CA LEU A 313 -18.07 19.93 -2.40
C LEU A 313 -17.68 21.32 -2.94
N PRO A 314 -18.43 22.38 -2.60
CA PRO A 314 -18.27 23.71 -3.20
C PRO A 314 -16.91 24.37 -2.91
N PHE A 315 -16.16 23.84 -1.96
CA PHE A 315 -14.85 24.33 -1.55
C PHE A 315 -13.67 23.64 -2.25
N TRP A 316 -13.92 22.73 -3.21
CA TRP A 316 -12.86 22.10 -4.02
C TRP A 316 -11.92 23.13 -4.68
N PRO A 317 -12.40 24.22 -5.31
CA PRO A 317 -11.51 25.21 -5.94
C PRO A 317 -10.54 25.90 -4.96
N LEU A 318 -10.87 25.95 -3.67
CA LEU A 318 -10.00 26.54 -2.64
C LEU A 318 -8.91 25.58 -2.19
N VAL A 319 -9.13 24.27 -2.30
CA VAL A 319 -8.23 23.24 -1.79
C VAL A 319 -7.43 22.57 -2.90
N ALA A 320 -7.95 22.52 -4.13
CA ALA A 320 -7.27 21.93 -5.28
C ALA A 320 -5.85 22.49 -5.49
N PRO A 321 -5.58 23.81 -5.41
CA PRO A 321 -4.22 24.32 -5.56
C PRO A 321 -3.25 23.80 -4.50
N VAL A 322 -3.73 23.63 -3.26
CA VAL A 322 -2.94 23.07 -2.15
C VAL A 322 -2.73 21.58 -2.37
N ALA A 323 -3.76 20.86 -2.83
CA ALA A 323 -3.67 19.45 -3.16
C ALA A 323 -2.63 19.20 -4.28
N ASP A 324 -2.66 19.99 -5.34
CA ASP A 324 -1.71 19.92 -6.46
C ASP A 324 -0.28 20.24 -6.01
N LEU A 325 -0.11 21.25 -5.15
CA LEU A 325 1.18 21.62 -4.59
C LEU A 325 1.82 20.48 -3.77
N ILE A 326 1.01 19.74 -3.01
CA ILE A 326 1.51 18.65 -2.14
C ILE A 326 1.43 17.26 -2.79
N ALA A 327 0.81 17.13 -3.96
CA ALA A 327 0.65 15.86 -4.67
C ALA A 327 1.99 15.12 -4.88
N PRO A 328 3.11 15.79 -5.24
CA PRO A 328 4.42 15.13 -5.38
C PRO A 328 4.94 14.49 -4.09
N LEU A 329 4.46 14.91 -2.91
CA LEU A 329 4.82 14.31 -1.62
C LEU A 329 4.11 12.97 -1.39
N ARG A 330 3.08 12.64 -2.19
CA ARG A 330 2.34 11.37 -2.17
C ARG A 330 1.89 10.95 -0.76
N SER A 331 1.64 11.94 0.10
CA SER A 331 1.32 11.77 1.52
C SER A 331 -0.11 12.21 1.86
N VAL A 332 -0.95 12.36 0.83
CA VAL A 332 -2.41 12.45 0.93
C VAL A 332 -2.99 11.73 -0.28
N ASN A 333 -3.60 10.57 -0.08
CA ASN A 333 -4.07 9.72 -1.19
C ASN A 333 -5.52 9.26 -0.99
N ARG A 334 -6.08 8.76 -2.09
CA ARG A 334 -7.37 8.05 -2.13
C ARG A 334 -7.14 6.55 -2.00
N TYR A 335 -8.08 5.85 -1.36
CA TYR A 335 -8.06 4.41 -1.18
C TYR A 335 -9.32 3.79 -1.77
N GLY A 336 -9.16 2.70 -2.51
CA GLY A 336 -10.25 2.20 -3.35
C GLY A 336 -9.90 0.99 -4.23
N LEU A 337 -9.11 0.06 -3.71
CA LEU A 337 -8.77 -1.16 -4.44
C LEU A 337 -10.04 -1.95 -4.80
N PHE A 338 -10.13 -2.35 -6.07
CA PHE A 338 -11.24 -3.14 -6.62
C PHE A 338 -12.61 -2.46 -6.51
N ALA A 339 -12.67 -1.13 -6.68
CA ALA A 339 -13.93 -0.39 -6.78
C ALA A 339 -14.84 -0.94 -7.89
N VAL A 340 -14.25 -1.30 -9.03
CA VAL A 340 -14.88 -2.07 -10.10
C VAL A 340 -14.22 -3.45 -10.13
N MET A 341 -15.03 -4.50 -10.03
CA MET A 341 -14.53 -5.86 -9.96
C MET A 341 -14.07 -6.36 -11.33
N THR A 342 -12.84 -6.86 -11.40
CA THR A 342 -12.37 -7.61 -12.56
C THR A 342 -13.05 -8.98 -12.57
N THR A 343 -13.85 -9.27 -13.60
CA THR A 343 -14.65 -10.52 -13.72
C THR A 343 -13.98 -11.58 -14.58
N THR A 344 -12.85 -11.28 -15.20
CA THR A 344 -12.04 -12.24 -15.95
C THR A 344 -10.56 -12.10 -15.60
N ARG A 345 -9.77 -13.13 -15.86
CA ARG A 345 -8.32 -13.12 -15.65
C ARG A 345 -7.57 -13.20 -16.98
N PRO A 346 -7.44 -12.08 -17.71
CA PRO A 346 -6.51 -12.04 -18.83
C PRO A 346 -5.07 -12.07 -18.31
N GLU A 347 -4.21 -12.80 -19.01
CA GLU A 347 -2.79 -12.90 -18.68
C GLU A 347 -1.97 -12.83 -19.97
N ILE A 348 -0.96 -11.97 -19.96
CA ILE A 348 0.00 -11.86 -21.05
C ILE A 348 1.08 -12.92 -20.84
N ILE A 349 1.25 -13.80 -21.83
CA ILE A 349 2.38 -14.71 -21.95
C ILE A 349 3.36 -14.10 -22.95
N VAL A 350 4.56 -13.81 -22.49
CA VAL A 350 5.63 -13.26 -23.31
C VAL A 350 6.42 -14.40 -23.93
N GLU A 351 6.58 -14.37 -25.24
CA GLU A 351 7.22 -15.43 -26.02
C GLU A 351 8.37 -14.84 -26.84
N GLY A 352 9.50 -15.55 -26.86
CA GLY A 352 10.61 -15.27 -27.78
C GLY A 352 10.70 -16.32 -28.89
N SER A 353 11.38 -15.98 -29.99
CA SER A 353 11.65 -16.89 -31.11
C SER A 353 12.92 -16.50 -31.87
N ASP A 354 13.64 -17.48 -32.41
CA ASP A 354 14.82 -17.27 -33.28
C ASP A 354 14.45 -17.27 -34.77
N ASP A 355 13.38 -17.97 -35.14
CA ASP A 355 12.96 -18.24 -36.52
C ASP A 355 11.60 -17.60 -36.89
N GLY A 356 10.83 -17.14 -35.91
CA GLY A 356 9.47 -16.61 -36.10
C GLY A 356 8.38 -17.69 -36.18
N GLU A 357 8.74 -18.98 -36.14
CA GLU A 357 7.83 -20.11 -36.22
C GLU A 357 7.68 -20.80 -34.86
N ARG A 358 8.80 -21.11 -34.20
CA ARG A 358 8.82 -21.72 -32.88
C ARG A 358 8.91 -20.64 -31.81
N TRP A 359 7.85 -20.54 -31.02
CA TRP A 359 7.73 -19.56 -29.94
C TRP A 359 7.88 -20.24 -28.58
N LEU A 360 8.76 -19.70 -27.73
CA LEU A 360 9.06 -20.21 -26.40
C LEU A 360 8.69 -19.16 -25.35
N ALA A 361 7.92 -19.57 -24.34
CA ALA A 361 7.44 -18.67 -23.30
C ALA A 361 8.51 -18.36 -22.25
N TYR A 362 8.62 -17.09 -21.88
CA TYR A 362 9.26 -16.66 -20.65
C TYR A 362 8.30 -16.90 -19.48
N GLU A 363 8.78 -17.54 -18.40
CA GLU A 363 7.96 -17.71 -17.19
C GLU A 363 8.34 -16.67 -16.15
N PHE A 364 7.37 -15.88 -15.73
CA PHE A 364 7.49 -14.95 -14.60
C PHE A 364 7.60 -15.71 -13.28
N THR A 365 7.98 -15.05 -12.18
CA THR A 365 8.23 -15.74 -10.90
C THR A 365 6.95 -16.02 -10.12
N TYR A 366 5.99 -15.11 -10.08
CA TYR A 366 4.89 -15.17 -9.12
C TYR A 366 3.50 -15.18 -9.75
N LYS A 367 3.30 -14.50 -10.89
CA LYS A 367 2.00 -14.50 -11.59
C LYS A 367 1.68 -15.86 -12.21
N ALA A 368 0.42 -16.04 -12.61
CA ALA A 368 -0.03 -17.22 -13.34
C ALA A 368 0.73 -17.36 -14.67
N GLY A 369 1.15 -18.59 -15.00
CA GLY A 369 1.94 -18.95 -16.17
C GLY A 369 1.69 -20.41 -16.51
N ASP A 370 2.64 -21.30 -16.21
CA ASP A 370 2.36 -22.75 -16.24
C ASP A 370 1.07 -23.12 -15.47
N VAL A 371 0.17 -23.84 -16.15
CA VAL A 371 -1.11 -24.29 -15.61
C VAL A 371 -0.98 -25.25 -14.43
N ARG A 372 0.16 -25.92 -14.29
CA ARG A 372 0.48 -26.78 -13.14
C ARG A 372 1.05 -26.00 -11.96
N ARG A 373 1.45 -24.73 -12.16
CA ARG A 373 2.01 -23.92 -11.08
C ARG A 373 0.93 -23.57 -10.07
N ARG A 374 1.14 -24.04 -8.84
CA ARG A 374 0.37 -23.64 -7.66
C ARG A 374 0.54 -22.13 -7.40
N PRO A 375 -0.54 -21.38 -7.11
CA PRO A 375 -0.42 -19.98 -6.68
C PRO A 375 0.49 -19.85 -5.45
N PRO A 376 1.45 -18.90 -5.40
CA PRO A 376 2.44 -18.84 -4.32
C PRO A 376 1.98 -18.03 -3.10
N TRP A 377 2.69 -18.19 -1.98
CA TRP A 377 2.73 -17.21 -0.88
C TRP A 377 3.94 -16.30 -1.09
N VAL A 378 3.70 -14.99 -1.13
CA VAL A 378 4.71 -14.00 -1.52
C VAL A 378 4.80 -12.86 -0.52
N ALA A 379 3.66 -12.41 0.02
CA ALA A 379 3.64 -11.38 1.05
C ALA A 379 4.61 -11.73 2.21
N PRO A 380 5.44 -10.78 2.68
CA PRO A 380 5.36 -9.34 2.47
C PRO A 380 6.15 -8.81 1.25
N HIS A 381 6.75 -9.68 0.44
CA HIS A 381 7.42 -9.28 -0.78
C HIS A 381 6.41 -8.76 -1.82
N GLN A 382 6.82 -7.78 -2.61
CA GLN A 382 6.05 -7.19 -3.71
C GLN A 382 6.72 -7.49 -5.05
N PRO A 383 6.18 -8.42 -5.85
CA PRO A 383 6.60 -8.65 -7.23
C PRO A 383 6.14 -7.51 -8.15
N ARG A 384 6.97 -6.48 -8.34
CA ARG A 384 6.52 -5.25 -9.02
C ARG A 384 6.26 -5.47 -10.50
N LEU A 385 7.10 -6.25 -11.18
CA LEU A 385 6.89 -6.60 -12.59
C LEU A 385 5.65 -7.49 -12.77
N ASP A 386 5.53 -8.59 -12.01
CA ASP A 386 4.36 -9.48 -12.09
C ASP A 386 3.03 -8.75 -11.81
N TRP A 387 3.02 -7.85 -10.82
CA TRP A 387 1.84 -7.02 -10.54
C TRP A 387 1.54 -6.05 -11.68
N GLN A 388 2.55 -5.39 -12.25
CA GLN A 388 2.33 -4.51 -13.39
C GLN A 388 1.85 -5.26 -14.64
N MET A 389 2.33 -6.49 -14.87
CA MET A 389 1.85 -7.35 -15.95
C MET A 389 0.36 -7.71 -15.80
N TRP A 390 -0.16 -7.82 -14.57
CA TRP A 390 -1.60 -8.00 -14.36
C TRP A 390 -2.40 -6.77 -14.80
N PHE A 391 -1.95 -5.56 -14.45
CA PHE A 391 -2.60 -4.33 -14.89
C PHE A 391 -2.50 -4.16 -16.42
N ALA A 392 -1.34 -4.44 -17.00
CA ALA A 392 -1.12 -4.39 -18.45
C ALA A 392 -2.08 -5.29 -19.22
N ALA A 393 -2.42 -6.47 -18.68
CA ALA A 393 -3.33 -7.41 -19.31
C ALA A 393 -4.79 -6.92 -19.38
N LEU A 394 -5.16 -5.89 -18.62
CA LEU A 394 -6.48 -5.24 -18.65
C LEU A 394 -6.56 -4.11 -19.69
N GLY A 395 -5.42 -3.63 -20.18
CA GLY A 395 -5.32 -2.55 -21.15
C GLY A 395 -4.84 -3.02 -22.52
N ARG A 396 -4.31 -2.08 -23.29
CA ARG A 396 -3.68 -2.30 -24.59
C ARG A 396 -2.16 -2.25 -24.46
N TYR A 397 -1.48 -2.87 -25.42
CA TYR A 397 -0.03 -2.85 -25.51
C TYR A 397 0.58 -1.44 -25.54
N ASP A 398 -0.10 -0.48 -26.16
CA ASP A 398 0.41 0.89 -26.35
C ASP A 398 0.07 1.85 -25.20
N ASP A 399 -0.62 1.39 -24.15
CA ASP A 399 -1.08 2.27 -23.07
C ASP A 399 0.08 2.72 -22.15
N GLU A 400 1.09 1.86 -21.96
CA GLU A 400 2.15 2.06 -20.98
C GLU A 400 3.56 1.85 -21.57
N PRO A 401 4.41 2.91 -21.67
CA PRO A 401 5.74 2.87 -22.29
C PRO A 401 6.70 1.79 -21.75
N TRP A 402 6.52 1.37 -20.49
CA TRP A 402 7.40 0.40 -19.86
C TRP A 402 7.26 -1.00 -20.49
N ILE A 403 6.11 -1.33 -21.12
CA ILE A 403 5.88 -2.64 -21.74
C ILE A 403 6.75 -2.79 -22.99
N GLN A 404 6.80 -1.77 -23.85
CA GLN A 404 7.65 -1.77 -25.03
C GLN A 404 9.12 -1.86 -24.63
N ASN A 405 9.53 -1.09 -23.62
CA ASN A 405 10.90 -1.14 -23.10
C ASN A 405 11.23 -2.51 -22.53
N PHE A 406 10.33 -3.14 -21.78
CA PHE A 406 10.53 -4.48 -21.25
C PHE A 406 10.83 -5.49 -22.36
N PHE A 407 10.05 -5.46 -23.45
CA PHE A 407 10.27 -6.36 -24.59
C PHE A 407 11.56 -6.02 -25.35
N ALA A 408 11.90 -4.73 -25.49
CA ALA A 408 13.19 -4.32 -26.07
C ALA A 408 14.36 -4.86 -25.24
N ARG A 409 14.27 -4.82 -23.90
CA ARG A 409 15.30 -5.37 -23.00
C ARG A 409 15.42 -6.89 -23.08
N LEU A 410 14.33 -7.61 -23.37
CA LEU A 410 14.38 -9.04 -23.67
C LEU A 410 15.10 -9.30 -24.99
N LEU A 411 14.80 -8.51 -26.03
CA LEU A 411 15.49 -8.59 -27.33
C LEU A 411 16.98 -8.19 -27.26
N ASP A 412 17.37 -7.34 -26.30
CA ASP A 412 18.77 -7.02 -26.01
C ASP A 412 19.47 -8.11 -25.16
N GLY A 413 18.71 -9.00 -24.53
CA GLY A 413 19.23 -9.98 -23.56
C GLY A 413 19.76 -9.34 -22.28
N SER A 414 19.14 -8.25 -21.81
CA SER A 414 19.58 -7.52 -20.61
C SER A 414 19.63 -8.44 -19.38
N PRO A 415 20.81 -8.66 -18.76
CA PRO A 415 20.95 -9.51 -17.58
C PRO A 415 20.19 -8.97 -16.36
N GLU A 416 20.00 -7.67 -16.25
CA GLU A 416 19.25 -7.03 -15.16
C GLU A 416 17.76 -7.34 -15.26
N VAL A 417 17.19 -7.25 -16.47
CA VAL A 417 15.78 -7.55 -16.73
C VAL A 417 15.50 -9.04 -16.68
N LEU A 418 16.38 -9.88 -17.26
CA LEU A 418 16.22 -11.33 -17.23
C LEU A 418 16.24 -11.91 -15.81
N ARG A 419 16.88 -11.24 -14.84
CA ARG A 419 16.80 -11.62 -13.40
C ARG A 419 15.42 -11.42 -12.77
N LEU A 420 14.53 -10.66 -13.40
CA LEU A 420 13.14 -10.53 -12.97
C LEU A 420 12.26 -11.69 -13.46
N ILE A 421 12.80 -12.55 -14.32
CA ILE A 421 12.11 -13.67 -14.95
C ILE A 421 12.63 -14.97 -14.32
N GLU A 422 11.72 -15.91 -14.05
CA GLU A 422 12.04 -17.20 -13.44
C GLU A 422 12.68 -18.14 -14.44
N HIS A 423 12.09 -18.25 -15.63
CA HIS A 423 12.59 -19.10 -16.70
C HIS A 423 12.78 -18.30 -17.98
N ASP A 424 14.05 -18.16 -18.38
CA ASP A 424 14.44 -17.69 -19.70
C ASP A 424 14.72 -18.89 -20.62
N PRO A 425 13.89 -19.15 -21.64
CA PRO A 425 14.09 -20.27 -22.57
C PRO A 425 15.34 -20.12 -23.44
N PHE A 426 15.93 -18.94 -23.55
CA PHE A 426 17.12 -18.66 -24.37
C PHE A 426 18.44 -18.65 -23.58
N ARG A 427 18.37 -18.81 -22.25
CA ARG A 427 19.52 -18.93 -21.33
C ARG A 427 20.49 -17.74 -21.40
N GLY A 428 19.94 -16.52 -21.40
CA GLY A 428 20.68 -15.26 -21.48
C GLY A 428 21.04 -14.83 -22.89
N ARG A 429 20.77 -15.66 -23.91
CA ARG A 429 20.97 -15.26 -25.30
C ARG A 429 19.77 -14.44 -25.78
N PRO A 430 19.97 -13.31 -26.48
CA PRO A 430 18.86 -12.54 -26.99
C PRO A 430 18.12 -13.30 -28.10
N PRO A 431 16.78 -13.42 -28.06
CA PRO A 431 16.00 -13.96 -29.16
C PRO A 431 15.95 -12.96 -30.33
N ARG A 432 15.66 -13.44 -31.53
CA ARG A 432 15.47 -12.57 -32.71
C ARG A 432 14.13 -11.82 -32.69
N TYR A 433 13.10 -12.48 -32.16
CA TYR A 433 11.73 -11.98 -32.11
C TYR A 433 11.15 -12.12 -30.71
N VAL A 434 10.32 -11.16 -30.29
CA VAL A 434 9.51 -11.23 -29.07
C VAL A 434 8.08 -10.80 -29.36
N ARG A 435 7.11 -11.44 -28.71
CA ARG A 435 5.69 -11.05 -28.75
C ARG A 435 4.99 -11.34 -27.42
N GLY A 436 3.85 -10.69 -27.21
CA GLY A 436 2.91 -10.97 -26.13
C GLY A 436 1.67 -11.66 -26.68
N VAL A 437 1.23 -12.74 -26.03
CA VAL A 437 0.00 -13.46 -26.36
C VAL A 437 -0.93 -13.39 -25.17
N LEU A 438 -2.20 -13.03 -25.41
CA LEU A 438 -3.20 -12.92 -24.36
C LEU A 438 -3.94 -14.23 -24.18
N TYR A 439 -4.02 -14.69 -22.93
CA TYR A 439 -4.79 -15.86 -22.53
C TYR A 439 -5.80 -15.48 -21.47
N ARG A 440 -6.95 -16.15 -21.45
CA ARG A 440 -7.86 -16.16 -20.32
C ARG A 440 -7.49 -17.31 -19.41
N TYR A 441 -7.13 -17.02 -18.17
CA TYR A 441 -6.93 -18.03 -17.14
C TYR A 441 -8.21 -18.21 -16.32
N ARG A 442 -8.40 -19.44 -15.83
CA ARG A 442 -9.36 -19.78 -14.79
C ARG A 442 -8.74 -20.76 -13.82
N PHE A 443 -9.17 -20.76 -12.57
CA PHE A 443 -8.86 -21.87 -11.67
C PHE A 443 -9.42 -23.17 -12.26
N SER A 444 -8.63 -24.24 -12.14
CA SER A 444 -9.13 -25.58 -12.47
C SER A 444 -10.20 -26.01 -11.47
N ASP A 445 -11.12 -26.86 -11.90
CA ASP A 445 -12.05 -27.50 -10.97
C ASP A 445 -11.35 -28.59 -10.13
N ALA A 446 -12.06 -29.09 -9.12
CA ALA A 446 -11.53 -30.11 -8.22
C ALA A 446 -11.22 -31.45 -8.91
N ALA A 447 -11.91 -31.78 -10.02
CA ALA A 447 -11.70 -33.02 -10.75
C ALA A 447 -10.41 -32.96 -11.59
N ALA A 448 -10.24 -31.88 -12.38
CA ALA A 448 -9.03 -31.61 -13.15
C ALA A 448 -7.80 -31.49 -12.25
N ARG A 449 -7.92 -30.83 -11.10
CA ARG A 449 -6.82 -30.73 -10.12
C ARG A 449 -6.42 -32.09 -9.56
N ARG A 450 -7.37 -32.96 -9.24
CA ARG A 450 -7.09 -34.32 -8.73
C ARG A 450 -6.51 -35.24 -9.80
N LYS A 451 -7.00 -35.13 -11.04
CA LYS A 451 -6.62 -36.01 -12.14
C LYS A 451 -5.27 -35.62 -12.77
N ASP A 452 -5.12 -34.34 -13.11
CA ASP A 452 -4.03 -33.85 -13.96
C ASP A 452 -3.01 -32.96 -13.20
N GLY A 453 -3.28 -32.68 -11.92
CA GLY A 453 -2.42 -31.86 -11.07
C GLY A 453 -2.41 -30.37 -11.43
N VAL A 454 -3.32 -29.93 -12.29
CA VAL A 454 -3.39 -28.53 -12.76
C VAL A 454 -4.09 -27.63 -11.74
N TRP A 455 -3.57 -26.42 -11.56
CA TRP A 455 -4.18 -25.35 -10.75
C TRP A 455 -4.96 -24.36 -11.58
N TRP A 456 -4.64 -24.29 -12.87
CA TRP A 456 -5.25 -23.39 -13.82
C TRP A 456 -5.69 -24.12 -15.08
N THR A 457 -6.64 -23.52 -15.78
CA THR A 457 -6.91 -23.77 -17.19
C THR A 457 -6.70 -22.46 -17.93
N ARG A 458 -6.33 -22.54 -19.21
CA ARG A 458 -6.13 -21.34 -20.03
C ARG A 458 -6.68 -21.52 -21.43
N GLU A 459 -7.23 -20.45 -21.96
CA GLU A 459 -7.75 -20.34 -23.32
C GLU A 459 -7.04 -19.17 -24.03
N ARG A 460 -6.54 -19.40 -25.25
CA ARG A 460 -5.88 -18.32 -26.01
C ARG A 460 -6.92 -17.34 -26.54
N LEU A 461 -6.80 -16.07 -26.17
CA LEU A 461 -7.71 -15.00 -26.64
C LEU A 461 -7.20 -14.35 -27.93
N GLY A 462 -5.89 -14.23 -28.09
CA GLY A 462 -5.32 -13.56 -29.25
C GLY A 462 -3.91 -13.05 -29.00
N VAL A 463 -3.49 -12.13 -29.86
CA VAL A 463 -2.19 -11.46 -29.77
C VAL A 463 -2.35 -10.18 -28.94
N PHE A 464 -1.46 -9.95 -27.98
CA PHE A 464 -1.45 -8.73 -27.17
C PHE A 464 -0.58 -7.65 -27.81
N SER A 465 0.60 -8.01 -28.31
CA SER A 465 1.55 -7.08 -28.95
C SER A 465 1.87 -7.49 -30.39
N PRO A 466 2.32 -6.58 -31.26
CA PRO A 466 2.96 -6.99 -32.51
C PRO A 466 4.18 -7.88 -32.25
N VAL A 467 4.61 -8.64 -33.26
CA VAL A 467 5.91 -9.29 -33.26
C VAL A 467 6.98 -8.21 -33.41
N MET A 468 7.91 -8.16 -32.47
CA MET A 468 9.00 -7.20 -32.46
C MET A 468 10.34 -7.89 -32.67
N SER A 469 11.25 -7.17 -33.31
CA SER A 469 12.65 -7.52 -33.49
C SER A 469 13.47 -6.24 -33.42
N LEU A 470 14.69 -6.29 -32.91
CA LEU A 470 15.62 -5.18 -33.09
C LEU A 470 15.90 -5.04 -34.58
N ARG A 471 15.62 -3.86 -35.16
CA ARG A 471 16.20 -3.53 -36.47
C ARG A 471 17.72 -3.65 -36.30
N ALA A 472 18.40 -4.26 -37.24
CA ALA A 472 19.87 -4.22 -37.28
C ALA A 472 20.31 -2.74 -37.18
N GLY A 473 20.79 -2.31 -36.00
CA GLY A 473 21.23 -0.94 -35.73
C GLY A 473 20.30 -0.01 -34.93
N TYR A 474 19.30 -0.48 -34.17
CA TYR A 474 18.52 0.42 -33.28
C TYR A 474 19.25 0.70 -31.95
N ASN A 475 19.78 1.92 -31.79
CA ASN A 475 20.11 2.49 -30.47
C ASN A 475 18.85 3.11 -29.89
N PRO A 476 18.41 2.75 -28.66
CA PRO A 476 17.29 3.44 -28.03
C PRO A 476 17.65 4.92 -27.83
N PRO A 477 16.73 5.86 -28.12
CA PRO A 477 16.96 7.26 -27.83
C PRO A 477 17.10 7.44 -26.31
N ALA A 478 18.20 8.04 -25.88
CA ALA A 478 18.29 8.62 -24.54
C ALA A 478 17.22 9.72 -24.48
N LEU A 479 16.23 9.55 -23.60
CA LEU A 479 15.34 10.66 -23.26
C LEU A 479 16.18 11.65 -22.43
N GLU A 480 16.32 12.87 -22.95
CA GLU A 480 17.05 13.98 -22.32
C GLU A 480 16.46 14.38 -20.96
#